data_AF-A0ABD0NGW3-F1
#
_entry.id   AF-A0ABD0NGW3-F1
#
_cell.length_a   1.000
_cell.length_b   1.000
_cell.length_c   1.000
_cell.angle_alpha   90.00
_cell.angle_beta   90.00
_cell.angle_gamma   90.00
#
_symmetry.space_group_name_H-M   'P 1'
#
loop_
_entity.id
_entity.type
_entity.pdbx_description
1 polymer ?
#
loop_
_entity_poly.entity_id
_entity_poly.type
_entity_poly.pdbx_seq_one_letter_code
_entity_poly.pdbx_strand_id
1 'polypeptide(L)' 'YRKILKSSLGDSFYIRTHFDHVAESSVDLSFTRGEVFRVVDTMHRGKLGTWLAVRMGNDLHELDKGTIPNQT' A
#
# COMPACT_ATOMS: atom_id res chain seq x y z
N TYR A 1 18.91 -3.87 14.84
CA TYR A 1 18.07 -2.74 15.28
C TYR A 1 18.26 -1.47 14.46
N ARG A 2 19.45 -0.83 14.41
CA ARG A 2 19.65 0.42 13.64
C ARG A 2 19.32 0.35 12.14
N LYS A 3 19.46 -0.83 11.49
CA LYS A 3 19.01 -1.03 10.11
C LYS A 3 17.49 -0.92 9.98
N ILE A 4 16.73 -1.60 10.84
CA ILE A 4 15.25 -1.63 10.84
C ILE A 4 14.63 -0.24 11.10
N LEU A 5 15.31 0.65 11.84
CA LEU A 5 14.87 2.03 12.03
C LEU A 5 15.19 2.94 10.82
N LYS A 6 16.19 2.57 10.00
CA LYS A 6 16.68 3.39 8.87
C LYS A 6 16.06 2.99 7.53
N SER A 7 15.83 1.71 7.33
CA SER A 7 15.03 1.18 6.23
C SER A 7 13.65 0.91 6.79
N SER A 8 12.58 1.30 6.11
CA SER A 8 11.19 0.92 6.42
C SER A 8 10.97 -0.60 6.25
N LEU A 9 11.79 -1.42 6.94
CA LEU A 9 11.71 -2.87 7.06
C LEU A 9 10.61 -3.18 8.08
N GLY A 10 9.38 -2.86 7.73
CA GLY A 10 8.20 -3.32 8.44
C GLY A 10 7.63 -4.52 7.69
N ASP A 11 6.61 -4.25 6.89
CA ASP A 11 5.89 -5.25 6.12
C ASP A 11 6.39 -5.32 4.67
N SER A 12 6.25 -6.49 4.04
CA SER A 12 6.49 -6.62 2.60
C SER A 12 5.74 -7.83 2.07
N PHE A 13 4.49 -7.63 1.67
CA PHE A 13 3.65 -8.65 1.04
C PHE A 13 2.83 -8.04 -0.09
N TYR A 14 2.25 -8.90 -0.92
CA TYR A 14 1.42 -8.49 -2.06
C TYR A 14 -0.05 -8.78 -1.79
N ILE A 15 -0.92 -7.89 -2.26
CA ILE A 15 -2.37 -8.06 -2.27
C ILE A 15 -2.91 -7.82 -3.67
N ARG A 16 -4.07 -8.40 -3.96
CA ARG A 16 -4.86 -8.11 -5.15
C ARG A 16 -6.22 -7.55 -4.72
N THR A 17 -6.63 -6.45 -5.31
CA THR A 17 -7.91 -5.80 -5.01
C THR A 17 -9.07 -6.60 -5.61
N HIS A 18 -10.17 -6.69 -4.87
CA HIS A 18 -11.40 -7.39 -5.31
C HIS A 18 -12.62 -6.46 -5.44
N PHE A 19 -12.41 -5.16 -5.27
CA PHE A 19 -13.41 -4.10 -5.36
C PHE A 19 -12.76 -2.83 -5.93
N ASP A 20 -13.58 -1.84 -6.27
CA ASP A 20 -13.13 -0.53 -6.76
C ASP A 20 -13.12 0.47 -5.60
N HIS A 21 -12.09 1.33 -5.57
CA HIS A 21 -11.91 2.35 -4.55
C HIS A 21 -11.53 3.67 -5.21
N VAL A 22 -12.19 4.75 -4.77
CA VAL A 22 -11.89 6.11 -5.18
C VAL A 22 -11.22 6.83 -4.02
N ALA A 23 -10.03 7.37 -4.28
CA ALA A 23 -9.25 8.13 -3.31
C ALA A 23 -9.99 9.40 -2.89
N GLU A 24 -10.01 9.68 -1.58
CA GLU A 24 -10.57 10.92 -1.03
C GLU A 24 -9.52 12.03 -0.89
N SER A 25 -8.22 11.66 -0.87
CA SER A 25 -7.10 12.59 -0.77
C SER A 25 -6.03 12.34 -1.82
N SER A 26 -5.16 13.32 -2.07
CA SER A 26 -4.03 13.20 -3.01
C SER A 26 -2.97 12.17 -2.59
N VAL A 27 -3.03 11.67 -1.37
CA VAL A 27 -2.10 10.67 -0.83
C VAL A 27 -2.68 9.25 -0.99
N ASP A 28 -3.99 9.13 -1.12
CA ASP A 28 -4.68 7.85 -1.27
C ASP A 28 -4.62 7.37 -2.73
N LEU A 29 -4.52 6.05 -2.90
CA LEU A 29 -4.49 5.43 -4.21
C LEU A 29 -5.89 5.01 -4.62
N SER A 30 -6.41 5.55 -5.72
CA SER A 30 -7.61 5.00 -6.37
C SER A 30 -7.25 3.72 -7.11
N PHE A 31 -8.10 2.71 -7.06
CA PHE A 31 -7.85 1.44 -7.75
C PHE A 31 -9.13 0.76 -8.21
N THR A 32 -8.99 -0.09 -9.21
CA THR A 32 -10.04 -0.99 -9.67
C THR A 32 -9.75 -2.42 -9.23
N ARG A 33 -10.77 -3.29 -9.34
CA ARG A 33 -10.63 -4.73 -9.11
C ARG A 33 -9.54 -5.34 -9.98
N GLY A 34 -8.66 -6.13 -9.35
CA GLY A 34 -7.61 -6.91 -10.01
C GLY A 34 -6.22 -6.28 -9.97
N GLU A 35 -6.13 -5.02 -9.56
CA GLU A 35 -4.86 -4.34 -9.34
C GLU A 35 -4.07 -4.97 -8.19
N VAL A 36 -2.73 -4.93 -8.31
CA VAL A 36 -1.82 -5.54 -7.36
C VAL A 36 -1.01 -4.46 -6.65
N PHE A 37 -0.91 -4.59 -5.34
CA PHE A 37 -0.15 -3.69 -4.50
C PHE A 37 0.85 -4.46 -3.66
N ARG A 38 2.04 -3.89 -3.51
CA ARG A 38 3.00 -4.28 -2.48
C ARG A 38 2.77 -3.43 -1.24
N VAL A 39 2.31 -4.05 -0.16
CA VAL A 39 2.13 -3.40 1.14
C VAL A 39 3.48 -3.34 1.84
N VAL A 40 3.88 -2.14 2.25
CA VAL A 40 5.19 -1.87 2.88
C VAL A 40 5.08 -1.43 4.34
N ASP A 41 3.87 -1.07 4.79
CA ASP A 41 3.56 -0.69 6.19
C ASP A 41 2.06 -0.86 6.44
N THR A 42 1.67 -1.75 7.36
CA THR A 42 0.27 -2.01 7.73
C THR A 42 -0.27 -1.10 8.84
N MET A 43 0.58 -0.29 9.46
CA MET A 43 0.22 0.67 10.50
C MET A 43 0.80 2.05 10.17
N HIS A 44 0.44 2.57 8.99
CA HIS A 44 1.04 3.81 8.50
C HIS A 44 0.85 4.95 9.50
N ARG A 45 1.96 5.58 9.92
CA ARG A 45 2.00 6.63 10.96
C ARG A 45 1.40 6.20 12.31
N GLY A 46 1.43 4.91 12.62
CA GLY A 46 0.90 4.35 13.87
C GLY A 46 -0.63 4.34 13.95
N LYS A 47 -1.34 4.52 12.84
CA LYS A 47 -2.80 4.43 12.78
C LYS A 47 -3.24 3.08 12.24
N LEU A 48 -4.15 2.43 12.97
CA LEU A 48 -4.94 1.30 12.47
C LEU A 48 -5.93 1.83 11.42
N GLY A 49 -6.07 1.14 10.29
CA GLY A 49 -7.01 1.53 9.24
C GLY A 49 -6.38 1.87 7.88
N THR A 50 -5.09 2.22 7.86
CA THR A 50 -4.45 2.75 6.65
C THR A 50 -3.10 2.07 6.40
N TRP A 51 -2.95 1.48 5.23
CA TRP A 51 -1.72 0.82 4.81
C TRP A 51 -0.97 1.71 3.82
N LEU A 52 0.35 1.69 3.91
CA LEU A 52 1.22 2.26 2.88
C LEU A 52 1.52 1.18 1.84
N ALA A 53 1.24 1.48 0.59
CA ALA A 53 1.38 0.53 -0.49
C ALA A 53 2.01 1.15 -1.74
N VAL A 54 2.61 0.30 -2.55
CA VAL A 54 3.16 0.63 -3.86
C VAL A 54 2.37 -0.16 -4.91
N ARG A 55 1.84 0.53 -5.92
CA ARG A 55 1.13 -0.12 -7.04
C ARG A 55 2.13 -0.86 -7.92
N MET A 56 1.77 -2.07 -8.31
CA MET A 56 2.55 -2.88 -9.22
C MET A 56 1.99 -2.76 -10.64
N GLY A 57 2.85 -2.44 -11.60
CA GLY A 57 2.53 -2.51 -13.03
C GLY A 57 2.46 -3.95 -13.56
N ASN A 58 2.04 -4.09 -14.81
CA ASN A 58 1.86 -5.40 -15.46
C ASN A 58 3.18 -6.19 -15.64
N ASP A 59 4.32 -5.51 -15.65
CA ASP A 59 5.67 -6.06 -15.76
C ASP A 59 6.36 -6.18 -14.38
N LEU A 60 5.60 -6.07 -13.29
CA LEU A 60 6.08 -6.10 -11.91
C LEU A 60 6.99 -4.91 -11.53
N HIS A 61 6.98 -3.80 -12.28
CA HIS A 61 7.61 -2.57 -11.80
C HIS A 61 6.76 -1.87 -10.74
N GLU A 62 7.41 -1.08 -9.88
CA GLU A 62 6.75 -0.19 -8.93
C GLU A 62 6.32 1.10 -9.66
N LEU A 63 5.04 1.46 -9.57
CA LEU A 63 4.45 2.64 -10.22
C LEU A 63 4.38 3.84 -9.25
N ASP A 64 3.29 3.95 -8.50
CA ASP A 64 3.04 5.01 -7.53
C ASP A 64 2.91 4.45 -6.12
N LYS A 65 3.21 5.30 -5.13
CA LYS A 65 3.17 4.97 -3.71
C LYS A 65 2.19 5.87 -3.01
N GLY A 66 1.34 5.29 -2.17
CA GLY A 66 0.32 6.02 -1.44
C GLY A 66 -0.37 5.15 -0.41
N THR A 67 -1.47 5.66 0.13
CA THR A 67 -2.26 4.99 1.16
C THR A 67 -3.43 4.22 0.58
N ILE A 68 -3.72 3.05 1.15
CA ILE A 68 -4.90 2.24 0.84
C ILE A 68 -5.63 1.88 2.15
N PRO A 69 -6.96 1.75 2.14
CA PRO A 69 -7.72 1.33 3.31
C PRO A 69 -7.40 -0.13 3.65
N ASN A 70 -7.41 -0.47 4.94
CA ASN A 70 -7.45 -1.86 5.36
C ASN A 70 -8.89 -2.40 5.30
N GLN A 71 -9.03 -3.73 5.25
CA GLN A 71 -10.35 -4.35 5.30
C GLN A 71 -10.98 -4.11 6.69
N THR A 72 -12.08 -3.37 6.73
CA THR A 72 -13.07 -3.46 7.83
C THR A 72 -13.96 -4.67 7.66
#